data_AF-A0A7S3IMZ2-F1
#
_entry.id   AF-A0A7S3IMZ2-F1
#
_cell.length_a   1.000
_cell.length_b   1.000
_cell.length_c   1.000
_cell.angle_alpha   90.00
_cell.angle_beta   90.00
_cell.angle_gamma   90.00
#
_symmetry.space_group_name_H-M   'P 1'
#
loop_
_entity.id
_entity.type
_entity.pdbx_description
1 polymer ?
#
loop_
_entity_poly.entity_id
_entity_poly.type
_entity_poly.pdbx_seq_one_letter_code
_entity_poly.pdbx_strand_id
1 'polypeptide(L)'
;MTFDYDPTTELFQVSCDEISSYPSISLYVDSNWITMKNSDYILDYGDFCALAILPNNDGDFWMLGSPFFQEYYTVFDNSDHTAAKIGFAPSASSSKSDLTTGDFPEQSLDDVMWELTWMWDWYWVLSFEGFMPVDWLWGGVATTWIDWFGFEEEFYQ
;
A
#
# COMPACT_ATOMS: atom_id res chain seq x y z
N MET A 1 2.53 12.53 2.44
CA MET A 1 1.82 11.70 1.45
C MET A 1 0.50 12.33 1.07
N THR A 2 0.48 13.03 -0.07
CA THR A 2 -0.72 13.62 -0.68
C THR A 2 -0.84 13.12 -2.10
N PHE A 3 -2.02 12.61 -2.47
CA PHE A 3 -2.34 12.20 -3.82
C PHE A 3 -3.24 13.28 -4.45
N ASP A 4 -2.86 13.77 -5.63
CA ASP A 4 -3.66 14.73 -6.39
C ASP A 4 -4.16 14.09 -7.69
N TYR A 5 -5.46 14.15 -7.95
CA TYR A 5 -6.04 13.54 -9.15
C TYR A 5 -6.09 14.55 -10.29
N ASP A 6 -5.39 14.26 -11.38
CA ASP A 6 -5.44 15.09 -12.59
C ASP A 6 -6.45 14.51 -13.60
N PRO A 7 -7.59 15.20 -13.85
CA PRO A 7 -8.62 14.73 -14.77
C PRO A 7 -8.18 14.77 -16.25
N THR A 8 -7.08 15.41 -16.59
CA THR A 8 -6.57 15.49 -17.96
C THR A 8 -5.81 14.22 -18.34
N THR A 9 -5.01 13.72 -17.41
CA THR A 9 -4.20 12.51 -17.57
C THR A 9 -4.88 11.28 -16.99
N GLU A 10 -5.92 11.47 -16.16
CA GLU A 10 -6.62 10.44 -15.38
C GLU A 10 -5.66 9.69 -14.43
N LEU A 11 -4.61 10.38 -13.97
CA LEU A 11 -3.59 9.83 -13.08
C LEU A 11 -3.66 10.48 -11.70
N PHE A 12 -3.29 9.69 -10.69
CA PHE A 12 -2.98 10.21 -9.36
C PHE A 12 -1.53 10.64 -9.33
N GLN A 13 -1.31 11.95 -9.26
CA GLN A 13 0.01 12.55 -9.11
C GLN A 13 0.44 12.52 -7.65
N VAL A 14 1.74 12.30 -7.46
CA VAL A 14 2.41 12.25 -6.16
C VAL A 14 3.66 13.12 -6.19
N SER A 15 4.11 13.55 -5.00
CA SER A 15 5.38 14.26 -4.88
C SER A 15 6.55 13.31 -5.18
N CYS A 16 7.37 13.68 -6.18
CA CYS A 16 8.61 12.95 -6.51
C CYS A 16 9.65 12.97 -5.38
N ASP A 17 9.67 14.05 -4.59
CA ASP A 17 10.61 14.19 -3.47
C ASP A 17 10.30 13.24 -2.31
N GLU A 18 9.07 12.73 -2.25
CA GLU A 18 8.59 11.84 -1.19
C GLU A 18 8.69 10.35 -1.57
N ILE A 19 9.21 9.96 -2.74
CA ILE A 19 9.21 8.56 -3.22
C ILE A 19 9.73 7.58 -2.16
N SER A 20 10.82 7.91 -1.48
CA SER A 20 11.44 7.06 -0.46
C SER A 20 10.57 6.85 0.79
N SER A 21 9.60 7.73 1.05
CA SER A 21 8.67 7.63 2.18
C SER A 21 7.47 6.72 1.90
N TYR A 22 7.23 6.36 0.63
CA TYR A 22 6.12 5.47 0.29
C TYR A 22 6.46 4.02 0.67
N PRO A 23 5.49 3.26 1.22
CA PRO A 23 5.73 1.90 1.68
C PRO A 23 5.94 0.94 0.50
N SER A 24 6.51 -0.23 0.75
CA SER A 24 6.43 -1.32 -0.23
C SER A 24 5.06 -1.99 -0.15
N ILE A 25 4.55 -2.47 -1.29
CA ILE A 25 3.24 -3.13 -1.38
C ILE A 25 3.49 -4.60 -1.67
N SER A 26 2.95 -5.50 -0.84
CA SER A 26 3.11 -6.94 -1.00
C SER A 26 1.79 -7.61 -1.36
N LEU A 27 1.80 -8.50 -2.35
CA LEU A 27 0.67 -9.34 -2.72
C LEU A 27 0.90 -10.77 -2.24
N TYR A 28 -0.08 -11.34 -1.57
CA TYR A 28 -0.05 -12.74 -1.12
C TYR A 28 -0.57 -13.68 -2.21
N VAL A 29 0.26 -14.61 -2.67
CA VAL A 29 -0.07 -15.59 -3.70
C VAL A 29 0.48 -16.96 -3.29
N ASP A 30 -0.40 -17.94 -3.10
CA ASP A 30 -0.03 -19.34 -2.81
C ASP A 30 1.03 -19.49 -1.70
N SER A 31 0.78 -18.87 -0.54
CA SER A 31 1.70 -18.86 0.63
C SER A 31 3.01 -18.08 0.45
N ASN A 32 3.11 -17.29 -0.62
CA ASN A 32 4.27 -16.45 -0.89
C ASN A 32 3.87 -14.99 -0.98
N TRP A 33 4.69 -14.12 -0.41
CA TRP A 33 4.57 -12.67 -0.55
C TRP A 33 5.44 -12.18 -1.71
N ILE A 34 4.80 -11.46 -2.62
CA ILE A 34 5.44 -10.84 -3.78
C ILE A 34 5.43 -9.33 -3.57
N THR A 35 6.60 -8.74 -3.36
CA THR A 35 6.74 -7.34 -2.94
C THR A 35 7.10 -6.43 -4.11
N MET A 36 6.34 -5.36 -4.27
CA MET A 36 6.64 -4.21 -5.12
C MET A 36 7.21 -3.08 -4.25
N LYS A 37 8.35 -2.54 -4.66
CA LYS A 37 8.95 -1.36 -4.02
C LYS A 37 8.23 -0.11 -4.49
N ASN A 38 8.34 0.96 -3.71
CA ASN A 38 7.89 2.30 -4.09
C ASN A 38 8.35 2.74 -5.49
N SER A 39 9.60 2.45 -5.85
CA SER A 39 10.16 2.74 -7.18
C SER A 39 9.53 1.97 -8.33
N ASP A 40 8.80 0.88 -8.06
CA ASP A 40 8.17 0.07 -9.12
C ASP A 40 6.80 0.62 -9.50
N TYR A 41 6.04 1.13 -8.52
CA TYR A 41 4.68 1.59 -8.71
C TYR A 41 4.54 3.12 -8.74
N ILE A 42 5.61 3.88 -8.46
CA ILE A 42 5.66 5.32 -8.69
C ILE A 42 6.47 5.58 -9.96
N LEU A 43 5.81 6.15 -10.97
CA LEU A 43 6.42 6.46 -12.27
C LEU A 43 6.89 7.90 -12.27
N ASP A 44 8.18 8.10 -12.55
CA ASP A 44 8.79 9.41 -12.72
C ASP A 44 8.76 9.82 -14.20
N TYR A 45 8.00 10.87 -14.51
CA TYR A 45 7.91 11.47 -15.84
C TYR A 45 8.81 12.71 -16.01
N GLY A 46 9.67 13.00 -15.03
CA GLY A 46 10.58 14.14 -14.98
C GLY A 46 9.94 15.41 -14.44
N ASP A 47 8.76 15.78 -14.96
CA ASP A 47 8.02 16.98 -14.52
C ASP A 47 7.03 16.68 -13.39
N PHE A 48 6.57 15.44 -13.28
CA PHE A 48 5.67 14.96 -12.23
C PHE A 48 5.88 13.46 -11.99
N CYS A 49 5.44 12.98 -10.84
CA CYS A 49 5.39 11.56 -10.53
C CYS A 49 3.94 11.10 -10.42
N ALA A 50 3.67 9.88 -10.85
CA ALA A 50 2.33 9.32 -10.84
C ALA A 50 2.29 7.91 -10.25
N LEU A 51 1.16 7.60 -9.61
CA LEU A 51 0.87 6.27 -9.09
C LEU A 51 0.43 5.35 -10.24
N ALA A 52 1.09 4.22 -10.40
CA ALA A 52 0.77 3.18 -11.38
C ALA A 52 -0.31 2.19 -10.89
N ILE A 53 -1.09 2.57 -9.89
CA ILE A 53 -2.19 1.81 -9.32
C ILE A 53 -3.45 2.63 -9.56
N LEU A 54 -4.37 2.06 -10.33
CA LEU A 54 -5.58 2.73 -10.77
C LEU A 54 -6.81 1.93 -10.29
N PRO A 55 -7.92 2.62 -9.97
CA PRO A 55 -9.16 1.94 -9.63
C PRO A 55 -9.66 1.13 -10.83
N ASN A 56 -9.98 -0.15 -10.59
CA ASN A 56 -10.63 -0.99 -11.58
C ASN A 56 -12.15 -0.88 -11.41
N ASN A 57 -12.82 -0.22 -12.36
CA ASN A 57 -14.28 -0.03 -12.32
C ASN A 57 -15.05 -1.20 -12.97
N ASP A 58 -14.34 -2.12 -13.63
CA ASP A 58 -14.95 -3.15 -14.49
C ASP A 58 -15.01 -4.54 -13.84
N GLY A 59 -14.53 -4.71 -12.59
CA GLY A 59 -14.75 -5.93 -11.82
C GLY A 59 -13.91 -6.12 -10.55
N ASP A 60 -14.23 -7.17 -9.79
CA ASP A 60 -13.63 -7.51 -8.49
C ASP A 60 -12.33 -8.32 -8.65
N PHE A 61 -11.41 -7.84 -9.47
CA PHE A 61 -10.12 -8.51 -9.69
C PHE A 61 -8.99 -7.51 -9.93
N TRP A 62 -7.78 -7.93 -9.60
CA TRP A 62 -6.56 -7.17 -9.85
C TRP A 62 -6.04 -7.43 -11.27
N MET A 63 -5.80 -6.36 -12.02
CA MET A 63 -5.01 -6.41 -13.25
C MET A 63 -3.57 -6.04 -12.92
N LEU A 64 -2.68 -7.02 -12.96
CA LEU A 64 -1.27 -6.81 -12.63
C LEU A 64 -0.50 -6.45 -13.90
N GLY A 65 0.03 -5.23 -13.94
CA GLY A 65 0.77 -4.66 -15.06
C GLY A 65 2.29 -4.71 -14.91
N SER A 66 3.00 -3.92 -15.71
CA SER A 66 4.47 -3.83 -15.68
C SER A 66 5.07 -3.46 -14.32
N PRO A 67 4.46 -2.58 -13.48
CA PRO A 67 4.98 -2.30 -12.13
C PRO A 67 5.15 -3.57 -11.28
N PHE A 68 4.21 -4.51 -11.41
CA PHE A 68 4.24 -5.75 -10.64
C PHE A 68 5.30 -6.72 -11.16
N PHE A 69 5.45 -6.83 -12.49
CA PHE A 69 6.45 -7.70 -13.10
C PHE A 69 7.88 -7.12 -13.07
N GLN A 70 8.03 -5.86 -12.67
CA GLN A 70 9.32 -5.21 -12.62
C GLN A 70 10.27 -5.97 -11.68
N GLU A 71 11.43 -6.34 -12.22
CA GLU A 71 12.45 -7.15 -11.56
C GLU A 71 12.07 -8.59 -11.19
N TYR A 72 10.87 -9.06 -11.54
CA TYR A 72 10.48 -10.47 -11.42
C TYR A 72 10.50 -11.15 -12.78
N TYR A 73 11.12 -12.32 -12.83
CA TYR A 73 10.96 -13.25 -13.94
C TYR A 73 9.70 -14.08 -13.72
N THR A 74 8.79 -14.03 -14.70
CA THR A 74 7.52 -14.75 -14.66
C THR A 74 7.49 -15.90 -15.65
N VAL A 75 7.14 -17.09 -15.17
CA VAL A 75 6.90 -18.27 -16.01
C VAL A 75 5.41 -18.55 -16.06
N PHE A 76 4.86 -18.57 -17.27
CA PHE A 76 3.49 -19.00 -17.52
C PHE A 76 3.55 -20.44 -18.04
N ASP A 77 3.20 -21.40 -17.20
CA ASP A 77 3.09 -22.81 -17.58
C ASP A 77 1.64 -23.16 -17.88
N ASN A 78 1.34 -23.30 -19.17
CA ASN A 78 0.05 -23.74 -19.66
C ASN A 78 0.19 -25.05 -20.46
N SER A 79 1.14 -25.90 -20.09
CA SER A 79 1.33 -27.22 -20.70
C SER A 79 0.15 -28.16 -20.43
N ASP A 80 -0.51 -28.01 -19.28
CA ASP A 80 -1.81 -28.60 -18.97
C ASP A 80 -2.85 -27.47 -18.81
N HIS A 81 -3.79 -27.39 -19.75
CA HIS A 81 -4.85 -26.39 -19.73
C HIS A 81 -5.82 -26.52 -18.54
N THR A 82 -5.88 -27.69 -17.91
CA THR A 82 -6.72 -27.91 -16.72
C THR A 82 -6.04 -27.50 -15.42
N ALA A 83 -4.72 -27.27 -15.46
CA ALA A 83 -3.89 -26.91 -14.32
C ALA A 83 -2.83 -25.87 -14.71
N ALA A 84 -3.26 -24.76 -15.33
CA ALA A 84 -2.38 -23.66 -15.68
C ALA A 84 -1.75 -23.05 -14.42
N LYS A 85 -0.44 -22.77 -14.49
CA LYS A 85 0.36 -22.26 -13.38
C LYS A 85 1.10 -21.00 -13.79
N ILE A 86 1.35 -20.17 -12.79
CA ILE A 86 2.24 -19.01 -12.89
C ILE A 86 3.30 -19.14 -11.80
N GLY A 87 4.55 -18.87 -12.16
CA GLY A 87 5.68 -18.87 -11.24
C GLY A 87 6.40 -17.54 -11.30
N PHE A 88 6.92 -17.11 -10.14
CA PHE A 88 7.68 -15.88 -9.97
C PHE A 88 9.05 -16.20 -9.39
N ALA A 89 10.08 -15.52 -9.88
CA ALA A 89 11.41 -15.54 -9.30
C ALA A 89 12.06 -14.16 -9.46
N PRO A 90 12.86 -13.66 -8.49
CA PRO A 90 13.63 -12.45 -8.70
C PRO A 90 14.55 -12.59 -9.92
N SER A 91 14.66 -11.52 -10.71
CA SER A 91 15.63 -11.47 -11.80
C SER A 91 17.06 -11.49 -11.27
N ALA A 92 18.00 -12.02 -12.04
CA ALA A 92 19.42 -12.08 -11.66
C ALA A 92 20.05 -10.70 -11.36
N SER A 93 19.47 -9.62 -11.91
CA SER A 93 19.88 -8.23 -11.67
C SER A 93 18.91 -7.46 -10.77
N SER A 94 17.98 -8.14 -10.10
CA SER A 94 16.99 -7.51 -9.24
C SER A 94 17.62 -7.01 -7.94
N SER A 95 17.04 -5.93 -7.41
CA SER A 95 17.32 -5.42 -6.08
C SER A 95 16.41 -6.02 -5.01
N LYS A 96 15.43 -6.85 -5.38
CA LYS A 96 14.45 -7.50 -4.50
C LYS A 96 15.02 -8.81 -3.95
N SER A 97 14.61 -9.14 -2.73
CA SER A 97 14.92 -10.44 -2.11
C SER A 97 14.12 -11.56 -2.75
N ASP A 98 14.53 -12.80 -2.46
CA ASP A 98 13.72 -13.98 -2.73
C ASP A 98 12.33 -13.87 -2.12
N LEU A 99 11.37 -14.59 -2.73
CA LEU A 99 9.99 -14.63 -2.26
C LEU A 99 9.96 -15.12 -0.81
N THR A 100 9.28 -14.37 0.05
CA THR A 100 9.10 -14.75 1.45
C THR A 100 7.86 -15.62 1.58
N THR A 101 8.03 -16.81 2.15
CA THR A 101 6.90 -17.66 2.53
C THR A 101 6.34 -17.15 3.85
N GLY A 102 5.03 -16.94 3.90
CA GLY A 102 4.34 -16.45 5.10
C GLY A 102 2.90 -16.90 5.13
N ASP A 103 2.21 -16.57 6.22
CA ASP A 103 0.79 -16.81 6.38
C ASP A 103 -0.03 -15.60 5.92
N PHE A 104 -1.30 -15.83 5.56
CA PHE A 104 -2.22 -14.74 5.25
C PHE A 104 -2.55 -13.96 6.54
N PRO A 105 -2.61 -12.62 6.51
CA PRO A 105 -2.90 -11.83 7.70
C PRO A 105 -4.30 -12.16 8.24
N GLU A 106 -4.41 -12.37 9.55
CA GLU A 106 -5.70 -12.70 10.19
C GLU A 106 -6.66 -11.51 10.23
N GLN A 107 -6.14 -10.28 10.17
CA GLN A 107 -6.92 -9.06 10.26
C GLN A 107 -7.26 -8.51 8.87
N SER A 108 -8.53 -8.20 8.65
CA SER A 108 -8.97 -7.52 7.43
C SER A 108 -8.84 -6.00 7.57
N LEU A 109 -8.76 -5.29 6.43
CA LEU A 109 -8.75 -3.83 6.43
C LEU A 109 -10.00 -3.27 7.12
N ASP A 110 -11.16 -3.90 6.97
CA ASP A 110 -12.40 -3.48 7.60
C ASP A 110 -12.35 -3.62 9.12
N ASP A 111 -11.72 -4.68 9.63
CA ASP A 111 -11.54 -4.87 11.08
C ASP A 111 -10.61 -3.79 11.65
N VAL A 112 -9.48 -3.53 10.98
CA VAL A 112 -8.53 -2.47 11.36
C VAL A 112 -9.19 -1.09 11.30
N MET A 113 -9.91 -0.80 10.22
CA MET A 113 -10.62 0.47 10.07
C MET A 113 -11.72 0.62 11.12
N TRP A 114 -12.46 -0.44 11.41
CA TRP A 114 -13.49 -0.45 12.46
C TRP A 114 -12.90 -0.21 13.85
N GLU A 115 -11.76 -0.83 14.17
CA GLU A 115 -11.01 -0.57 15.40
C GLU A 115 -10.49 0.87 15.50
N LEU A 116 -10.50 1.68 14.44
CA LEU A 116 -10.12 3.10 14.49
C LEU A 116 -11.35 4.04 14.52
N THR A 117 -12.56 3.53 14.26
CA THR A 117 -13.79 4.37 14.19
C THR A 117 -14.16 4.99 15.53
N TRP A 118 -13.93 4.31 16.65
CA TRP A 118 -14.24 4.85 17.98
C TRP A 118 -13.41 6.11 18.28
N MET A 119 -12.18 6.25 17.74
CA MET A 119 -11.41 7.48 17.89
C MET A 119 -12.06 8.67 17.16
N TRP A 120 -12.66 8.41 15.99
CA TRP A 120 -13.44 9.39 15.24
C TRP A 120 -14.75 9.78 15.96
N ASP A 121 -15.43 8.82 16.57
CA ASP A 121 -16.64 9.08 17.37
C ASP A 121 -16.32 9.88 18.64
N TRP A 122 -15.21 9.57 19.32
CA TRP A 122 -14.75 10.35 20.47
C TRP A 122 -14.30 11.76 20.11
N TYR A 123 -13.71 11.97 18.93
CA TYR A 123 -13.42 13.32 18.40
C TYR A 123 -14.69 14.17 18.32
N TRP A 124 -15.79 13.61 17.82
CA TRP A 124 -17.09 14.29 17.77
C TRP A 124 -17.69 14.55 19.16
N VAL A 125 -17.61 13.58 20.08
CA VAL A 125 -18.12 13.75 21.46
C VAL A 125 -17.34 14.82 22.22
N LEU A 126 -16.00 14.80 22.14
CA LEU A 126 -15.13 15.75 22.83
C LEU A 126 -15.21 17.17 22.23
N SER A 127 -15.50 17.30 20.94
CA SER A 127 -15.71 18.60 20.29
C SER A 127 -17.10 19.20 20.59
N PHE A 128 -18.14 18.38 20.78
CA PHE A 128 -19.49 18.86 21.12
C PHE A 128 -19.66 19.32 22.58
N GLU A 129 -18.98 18.67 23.53
CA GLU A 129 -19.15 18.96 24.96
C GLU A 129 -18.24 20.10 25.47
N GLY A 130 -17.37 20.68 24.61
CA GLY A 130 -16.49 21.80 24.97
C GLY A 130 -15.57 21.52 26.17
N PHE A 131 -15.34 20.24 26.49
CA PHE A 131 -14.84 19.85 27.80
C PHE A 131 -13.33 20.03 27.97
N MET A 132 -12.55 20.20 26.89
CA MET A 132 -11.12 20.57 26.97
C MET A 132 -10.68 21.35 25.72
N PRO A 133 -9.73 22.31 25.83
CA PRO A 133 -9.14 22.95 24.66
C PRO A 133 -8.36 21.90 23.85
N VAL A 134 -8.91 21.54 22.70
CA VAL A 134 -8.43 20.50 21.77
C VAL A 134 -6.95 20.74 21.42
N ASP A 135 -6.52 21.99 21.38
CA ASP A 135 -5.14 22.42 21.12
C ASP A 135 -4.10 21.80 22.07
N TRP A 136 -4.47 21.49 23.31
CA TRP A 136 -3.56 20.96 24.34
C TRP A 136 -3.45 19.43 24.32
N LEU A 137 -4.51 18.74 23.88
CA LEU A 137 -4.48 17.29 23.65
C LEU A 137 -3.65 16.97 22.39
N TRP A 138 -3.81 17.71 21.31
CA TRP A 138 -3.14 17.39 20.04
C TRP A 138 -1.67 17.81 19.98
N GLY A 139 -1.26 18.88 20.67
CA GLY A 139 0.15 19.30 20.68
C GLY A 139 1.11 18.35 21.40
N GLY A 140 0.60 17.52 22.31
CA GLY A 140 1.42 16.62 23.13
C GLY A 140 0.99 15.16 23.10
N VAL A 141 -0.30 14.84 22.99
CA VAL A 141 -0.79 13.46 22.99
C VAL A 141 -0.85 12.90 21.58
N ALA A 142 -1.22 13.68 20.55
CA ALA A 142 -1.30 13.13 19.19
C ALA A 142 0.06 12.94 18.52
N THR A 143 1.00 13.86 18.74
CA THR A 143 2.39 13.69 18.27
C THR A 143 3.05 12.50 18.96
N THR A 144 2.86 12.34 20.27
CA THR A 144 3.40 11.17 20.98
C THR A 144 2.61 9.89 20.73
N TRP A 145 1.30 9.92 20.47
CA TRP A 145 0.50 8.72 20.16
C TRP A 145 0.71 8.23 18.73
N ILE A 146 0.85 9.10 17.74
CA ILE A 146 1.18 8.70 16.37
C ILE A 146 2.58 8.07 16.33
N ASP A 147 3.51 8.59 17.14
CA ASP A 147 4.85 8.01 17.33
C ASP A 147 4.84 6.75 18.23
N TRP A 148 3.87 6.57 19.15
CA TRP A 148 3.81 5.44 20.09
C TRP A 148 2.91 4.28 19.64
N PHE A 149 1.91 4.56 18.78
CA PHE A 149 1.12 3.57 18.04
C PHE A 149 1.61 3.40 16.60
N GLY A 150 2.85 3.80 16.34
CA GLY A 150 3.67 3.26 15.26
C GLY A 150 2.95 3.21 13.91
N PHE A 151 2.85 4.37 13.24
CA PHE A 151 2.91 4.37 11.77
C PHE A 151 4.34 4.06 11.24
N GLU A 152 5.14 3.33 12.03
CA GLU A 152 6.42 2.74 11.67
C GLU A 152 6.29 1.20 11.77
N GLU A 153 6.30 0.54 10.62
CA GLU A 153 6.77 -0.84 10.40
C GLU A 153 5.96 -2.08 10.86
N GLU A 154 4.62 -2.10 10.74
CA GLU A 154 3.87 -3.39 10.82
C GLU A 154 3.41 -3.98 9.47
N PHE A 155 3.83 -3.40 8.33
CA PHE A 155 3.65 -4.03 7.00
C PHE A 155 4.72 -5.10 6.66
N TYR A 156 5.52 -5.53 7.63
CA TYR A 156 6.48 -6.63 7.49
C TYR A 156 6.32 -7.64 8.64
N GLN A 157 5.37 -8.56 8.50
CA GLN A 157 5.52 -9.95 8.95
C GLN A 157 5.01 -10.88 7.86
#